data_AF-W6RWN3-F1
#
_entry.id   AF-W6RWN3-F1
#
_cell.length_a   1.000
_cell.length_b   1.000
_cell.length_c   1.000
_cell.angle_alpha   90.00
_cell.angle_beta   90.00
_cell.angle_gamma   90.00
#
_symmetry.space_group_name_H-M   'P 1'
#
loop_
_entity.id
_entity.type
_entity.pdbx_description
1 polymer ?
#
loop_
_entity_poly.entity_id
_entity_poly.type
_entity_poly.pdbx_seq_one_letter_code
_entity_poly.pdbx_strand_id
1 'polypeptide(L)'
;MLFRPSGARLKYSAVAIAREVINKHPEVTWPYRMMTAWSAMSGDLKTAQWAAKKLLAAEPGFTIERYLSRPVFQGVPQWADQTAKGLRQAGLPEH
;
A
#
# COMPACT_ATOMS: atom_id res chain seq x y z
N MET A 1 25.76 -1.64 -35.24
CA MET A 1 24.35 -1.95 -34.96
C MET A 1 24.05 -1.48 -33.54
N LEU A 2 23.38 -0.34 -33.38
CA LEU A 2 23.07 0.27 -32.08
C LEU A 2 21.65 -0.12 -31.67
N PHE A 3 21.51 -0.81 -30.55
CA PHE A 3 20.23 -1.17 -29.96
C PHE A 3 19.59 0.11 -29.38
N ARG A 4 18.62 0.70 -30.10
CA ARG A 4 17.72 1.73 -29.55
C ARG A 4 16.60 1.02 -28.79
N PRO A 5 16.45 1.20 -27.47
CA PRO A 5 15.22 0.80 -26.82
C PRO A 5 14.13 1.81 -27.20
N SER A 6 13.13 1.31 -27.90
CA SER A 6 11.86 1.98 -28.19
C SER A 6 11.10 2.24 -26.88
N GLY A 7 11.10 3.49 -26.42
CA GLY A 7 9.90 4.30 -26.18
C GLY A 7 8.70 3.79 -25.36
N ALA A 8 8.70 2.61 -24.76
CA ALA A 8 7.67 2.21 -23.80
C ALA A 8 8.08 2.71 -22.41
N ARG A 9 7.71 3.95 -22.12
CA ARG A 9 7.94 4.60 -20.83
C ARG A 9 7.33 3.73 -19.73
N LEU A 10 8.16 3.02 -18.97
CA LEU A 10 7.77 2.28 -17.76
C LEU A 10 7.25 3.30 -16.74
N LYS A 11 5.97 3.66 -16.82
CA LYS A 11 5.26 4.42 -15.79
C LYS A 11 4.63 3.43 -14.81
N TYR A 12 5.44 2.61 -14.14
CA TYR A 12 4.90 1.80 -13.06
C TYR A 12 4.74 2.72 -11.84
N SER A 13 3.50 3.07 -11.52
CA SER A 13 3.21 3.62 -10.20
C SER A 13 3.49 2.54 -9.15
N ALA A 14 3.82 2.95 -7.93
CA ALA A 14 4.04 2.00 -6.83
C ALA A 14 2.82 1.07 -6.62
N VAL A 15 1.62 1.57 -6.93
CA VAL A 15 0.35 0.81 -6.96
C VAL A 15 0.34 -0.25 -8.05
N ALA A 16 0.86 0.03 -9.25
CA ALA A 16 0.92 -0.94 -10.35
C ALA A 16 1.82 -2.14 -10.00
N ILE A 17 2.96 -1.87 -9.34
CA ILE A 17 3.87 -2.93 -8.86
C ILE A 17 3.18 -3.78 -7.78
N ALA A 18 2.55 -3.14 -6.80
CA ALA A 18 1.82 -3.86 -5.75
C ALA A 18 0.69 -4.73 -6.33
N ARG A 19 -0.02 -4.22 -7.33
CA ARG A 19 -1.09 -4.95 -8.04
C ARG A 19 -0.56 -6.18 -8.77
N GLU A 20 0.59 -6.05 -9.44
CA GLU A 20 1.22 -7.17 -10.12
C GLU A 20 1.62 -8.28 -9.15
N VAL A 21 2.24 -7.92 -8.02
CA VAL A 21 2.62 -8.88 -6.97
C VAL A 21 1.39 -9.59 -6.42
N ILE A 22 0.30 -8.87 -6.14
CA ILE A 22 -0.95 -9.46 -5.64
C ILE A 22 -1.54 -10.48 -6.63
N ASN A 23 -1.48 -10.18 -7.93
CA ASN A 23 -2.00 -11.08 -8.95
C ASN A 23 -1.17 -12.37 -9.07
N LYS A 24 0.13 -12.32 -8.74
CA LYS A 24 1.04 -13.48 -8.82
C LYS A 24 1.15 -14.25 -7.51
N HIS A 25 1.07 -13.55 -6.38
CA HIS A 25 1.34 -14.05 -5.03
C HIS A 25 0.33 -13.45 -4.03
N PRO A 26 -0.95 -13.84 -4.10
CA PRO A 26 -2.00 -13.27 -3.26
C PRO A 26 -1.82 -13.54 -1.76
N GLU A 27 -1.01 -14.54 -1.40
CA GLU A 27 -0.64 -14.90 -0.03
C GLU A 27 0.31 -13.88 0.63
N VAL A 28 1.00 -13.06 -0.17
CA VAL A 28 1.96 -12.09 0.34
C VAL A 28 1.18 -10.87 0.84
N THR A 29 1.30 -10.57 2.14
CA THR A 29 0.49 -9.54 2.81
C THR A 29 1.00 -8.11 2.65
N TRP A 30 2.32 -7.93 2.51
CA TRP A 30 2.94 -6.60 2.44
C TRP A 30 2.44 -5.69 1.28
N PRO A 31 2.12 -6.20 0.07
CA PRO A 31 1.62 -5.39 -1.04
C PRO A 31 0.26 -4.77 -0.71
N TYR A 32 -0.61 -5.48 0.01
CA TYR A 32 -1.90 -4.92 0.44
C TYR A 32 -1.73 -3.78 1.43
N ARG A 33 -0.74 -3.86 2.34
CA ARG A 33 -0.41 -2.75 3.26
C ARG A 33 0.02 -1.50 2.49
N MET A 34 0.94 -1.66 1.54
CA MET A 34 1.44 -0.56 0.71
C MET A 34 0.36 0.04 -0.17
N MET A 35 -0.42 -0.80 -0.84
CA MET A 35 -1.50 -0.36 -1.72
C MET A 35 -2.61 0.35 -0.93
N THR A 36 -2.94 -0.10 0.28
CA THR A 36 -3.90 0.62 1.13
C THR A 36 -3.40 2.03 1.46
N ALA A 37 -2.16 2.14 1.95
CA ALA A 37 -1.57 3.42 2.33
C ALA A 37 -1.43 4.37 1.13
N TRP A 38 -0.79 3.92 0.04
CA TRP A 38 -0.50 4.78 -1.11
C TRP A 38 -1.74 5.16 -1.90
N SER A 39 -2.70 4.24 -2.09
CA SER A 39 -3.97 4.59 -2.75
C SER A 39 -4.74 5.62 -1.93
N ALA A 40 -4.80 5.48 -0.60
CA ALA A 40 -5.46 6.46 0.25
C ALA A 40 -4.76 7.83 0.22
N MET A 41 -3.42 7.87 0.29
CA MET A 41 -2.63 9.10 0.18
C MET A 41 -2.83 9.79 -1.17
N SER A 42 -3.04 9.04 -2.25
CA SER A 42 -3.32 9.58 -3.59
C SER A 42 -4.78 9.99 -3.83
N GLY A 43 -5.68 9.73 -2.86
CA GLY A 43 -7.12 9.99 -2.99
C GLY A 43 -7.93 8.88 -3.66
N ASP A 44 -7.31 7.79 -4.12
CA ASP A 44 -8.02 6.61 -4.64
C ASP A 44 -8.54 5.72 -3.50
N LEU A 45 -9.58 6.21 -2.82
CA LEU A 45 -10.19 5.52 -1.68
C LEU A 45 -10.84 4.19 -2.08
N LYS A 46 -11.31 4.04 -3.33
CA LYS A 46 -11.92 2.78 -3.79
C LYS A 46 -10.88 1.66 -3.83
N THR A 47 -9.71 1.92 -4.39
CA THR A 47 -8.60 0.96 -4.38
C THR A 47 -8.09 0.72 -2.96
N ALA A 48 -8.00 1.77 -2.13
CA ALA A 48 -7.57 1.64 -0.75
C ALA A 48 -8.50 0.74 0.08
N GLN A 49 -9.81 0.93 -0.02
CA GLN A 49 -10.79 0.10 0.69
C GLN A 49 -10.78 -1.36 0.22
N TRP A 50 -10.61 -1.59 -1.09
CA TRP A 50 -10.45 -2.95 -1.61
C TRP A 50 -9.19 -3.62 -1.04
N ALA A 51 -8.07 -2.88 -1.02
CA ALA A 51 -6.81 -3.33 -0.44
C ALA A 51 -6.94 -3.66 1.05
N ALA A 52 -7.60 -2.79 1.82
CA ALA A 52 -7.83 -2.95 3.26
C ALA A 52 -8.63 -4.23 3.57
N LYS A 53 -9.70 -4.49 2.82
CA LYS A 53 -10.49 -5.72 2.97
C LYS A 53 -9.66 -6.98 2.72
N LYS A 54 -8.78 -6.96 1.72
CA LYS A 54 -7.87 -8.07 1.43
C LYS A 54 -6.80 -8.23 2.50
N LEU A 55 -6.28 -7.12 3.02
CA LEU A 55 -5.33 -7.12 4.12
C LEU A 55 -5.93 -7.75 5.37
N LEU A 56 -7.13 -7.35 5.78
CA LEU A 56 -7.79 -7.92 6.97
C LEU A 56 -8.18 -9.40 6.79
N ALA A 57 -8.51 -9.81 5.57
CA ALA A 57 -8.76 -11.23 5.29
C ALA A 57 -7.48 -12.08 5.45
N ALA A 58 -6.31 -11.53 5.09
CA ALA A 58 -5.03 -12.23 5.18
C ALA A 58 -4.33 -12.06 6.54
N GLU A 59 -4.59 -10.95 7.24
CA GLU A 59 -4.03 -10.60 8.55
C GLU A 59 -5.14 -10.01 9.44
N PRO A 60 -6.00 -10.83 10.07
CA PRO A 60 -7.13 -10.36 10.87
C PRO A 60 -6.73 -9.50 12.09
N GLY A 61 -5.51 -9.67 12.59
CA GLY A 61 -4.95 -8.89 13.71
C GLY A 61 -4.16 -7.65 13.26
N PHE A 62 -4.37 -7.17 12.03
CA PHE A 62 -3.77 -5.94 11.55
C PHE A 62 -4.46 -4.73 12.20
N THR A 63 -3.67 -3.81 12.75
CA THR A 63 -4.14 -2.57 13.35
C THR A 63 -3.23 -1.43 12.94
N ILE A 64 -3.75 -0.21 12.87
CA ILE A 64 -2.98 0.97 12.49
C ILE A 64 -1.86 1.19 13.50
N GLU A 65 -2.14 1.08 14.80
CA GLU A 65 -1.15 1.22 15.87
C GLU A 65 0.02 0.23 15.70
N ARG A 66 -0.28 -1.05 15.54
CA ARG A 66 0.73 -2.10 15.36
C ARG A 66 1.56 -1.88 14.09
N TYR A 67 0.95 -1.34 13.05
CA TYR A 67 1.66 -1.06 11.81
C TYR A 67 2.60 0.14 11.94
N LEU A 68 2.16 1.20 12.62
CA LEU A 68 2.93 2.42 12.83
C LEU A 68 4.03 2.28 13.88
N SER A 69 4.00 1.24 14.73
CA SER A 69 5.09 0.97 15.68
C SER A 69 6.41 0.54 15.01
N ARG A 70 6.41 0.25 13.70
CA ARG A 70 7.58 -0.18 12.95
C ARG A 70 8.62 0.95 12.84
N PRO A 71 9.94 0.64 12.88
CA PRO A 71 11.00 1.64 12.83
C PRO A 71 10.94 2.59 11.63
N VAL A 72 10.39 2.13 10.50
CA VAL A 72 10.23 2.94 9.27
C VAL A 72 9.43 4.23 9.50
N PHE A 73 8.51 4.26 10.49
CA PHE A 73 7.68 5.42 10.79
C PHE A 73 8.32 6.37 11.81
N GLN A 74 9.35 5.93 12.54
CA GLN A 74 10.03 6.75 13.56
C GLN A 74 10.92 7.84 12.94
N GLY A 75 11.48 7.58 11.75
CA GLY A 75 12.38 8.51 11.06
C GLY A 75 11.67 9.67 10.36
N VAL A 76 10.36 9.57 10.10
CA VAL A 76 9.59 10.59 9.37
C VAL A 76 8.18 10.72 9.96
N PRO A 77 7.98 11.51 11.04
CA PRO A 77 6.69 11.61 11.73
C PRO A 77 5.53 12.07 10.83
N GLN A 78 5.77 13.00 9.90
CA GLN A 78 4.72 13.45 8.98
C GLN A 78 4.24 12.32 8.05
N TRP A 79 5.14 11.39 7.69
CA TRP A 79 4.77 10.22 6.92
C TRP A 79 3.85 9.31 7.73
N ALA A 80 4.17 9.09 9.01
CA ALA A 80 3.35 8.30 9.91
C ALA A 80 1.93 8.88 10.01
N ASP A 81 1.80 10.19 10.18
CA ASP A 81 0.50 10.87 10.27
C ASP A 81 -0.33 10.74 8.98
N GLN A 82 0.30 10.97 7.82
CA GLN A 82 -0.38 10.83 6.53
C GLN A 82 -0.79 9.39 6.26
N THR A 83 0.07 8.43 6.62
CA THR A 83 -0.24 7.00 6.50
C THR A 83 -1.40 6.65 7.42
N ALA A 84 -1.36 7.03 8.70
CA ALA A 84 -2.43 6.80 9.66
C ALA A 84 -3.77 7.32 9.14
N LYS A 85 -3.79 8.57 8.66
CA LYS A 85 -4.99 9.18 8.08
C LYS A 85 -5.52 8.38 6.89
N GLY A 86 -4.65 7.98 5.97
CA GLY A 86 -5.05 7.19 4.80
C GLY A 86 -5.60 5.81 5.18
N LEU A 87 -4.96 5.12 6.12
CA LEU A 87 -5.41 3.81 6.60
C LEU A 87 -6.79 3.90 7.30
N ARG A 88 -7.03 4.95 8.10
CA ARG A 88 -8.36 5.21 8.69
C ARG A 88 -9.42 5.45 7.63
N GLN A 89 -9.12 6.26 6.61
CA GLN A 89 -10.05 6.51 5.50
C GLN A 89 -10.36 5.24 4.68
N ALA A 90 -9.42 4.30 4.63
CA ALA A 90 -9.61 2.99 4.00
C ALA A 90 -10.43 2.00 4.87
N GLY A 91 -10.73 2.37 6.12
CA GLY A 91 -11.54 1.57 7.05
C GLY A 91 -10.76 0.51 7.84
N LEU A 92 -9.45 0.69 8.02
CA LEU A 92 -8.66 -0.20 8.88
C LEU A 92 -8.87 0.13 10.37
N PRO A 93 -8.84 -0.87 11.27
CA PRO A 93 -9.03 -0.67 12.71
C PRO A 93 -7.81 0.03 13.34
N GLU A 94 -8.06 0.89 14.33
CA GLU A 94 -6.99 1.61 15.03
C GLU A 94 -6.19 0.67 15.96
N HIS A 95 -6.91 -0.20 16.70
CA HIS A 95 -6.41 -1.14 17.73
C HIS A 95 -6.88 -2.57 17.52
#